data_AF-A0A6A7KDD4-F1
#
_entry.id   AF-A0A6A7KDD4-F1
#
_cell.length_a   1.000
_cell.length_b   1.000
_cell.length_c   1.000
_cell.angle_alpha   90.00
_cell.angle_beta   90.00
_cell.angle_gamma   90.00
#
_symmetry.space_group_name_H-M   'P 1'
#
loop_
_entity.id
_entity.type
_entity.pdbx_description
1 polymer ?
#
loop_
_entity_poly.entity_id
_entity_poly.type
_entity_poly.pdbx_seq_one_letter_code
_entity_poly.pdbx_strand_id
1 'polypeptide(L)'
;MSKKVKEMLIEQYGYAPDLIFEVKGSRRVYAYKPCEFDPKTHTDKGVYFGKIESDGIRLTIEGSFLVGPKATKNVVEVGEKEAKLWLSGEDLKVSTEVRGWIILKWGLYYLGCGKAKDGVIKNYVPKERRITLK
;
A
#
# COMPACT_ATOMS: atom_id res chain seq x y z
N MET A 1 10.02 -7.66 -15.33
CA MET A 1 8.82 -7.33 -14.53
C MET A 1 9.17 -6.59 -13.24
N SER A 2 10.09 -7.09 -12.42
CA SER A 2 10.53 -6.38 -11.19
C SER A 2 10.98 -4.92 -11.43
N LYS A 3 11.73 -4.66 -12.51
CA LYS A 3 12.14 -3.30 -12.90
C LYS A 3 10.97 -2.32 -13.05
N LYS A 4 9.90 -2.73 -13.74
CA LYS A 4 8.71 -1.90 -13.95
C LYS A 4 7.97 -1.58 -12.66
N VAL A 5 7.88 -2.54 -11.74
CA VAL A 5 7.30 -2.30 -10.40
C VAL A 5 8.14 -1.29 -9.62
N LYS A 6 9.48 -1.41 -9.65
CA LYS A 6 10.37 -0.44 -9.01
C LYS A 6 10.22 0.96 -9.61
N GLU A 7 10.11 1.09 -10.93
CA GLU A 7 9.85 2.37 -11.61
C GLU A 7 8.53 2.99 -11.13
N MET A 8 7.43 2.24 -11.10
CA MET A 8 6.14 2.71 -10.57
C MET A 8 6.22 3.17 -9.11
N LEU A 9 6.95 2.43 -8.27
CA LEU A 9 7.13 2.78 -6.85
C LEU A 9 7.93 4.07 -6.67
N ILE A 10 9.00 4.26 -7.44
CA ILE A 10 9.78 5.50 -7.44
C ILE A 10 8.93 6.66 -7.96
N GLU A 11 8.20 6.45 -9.05
CA GLU A 11 7.32 7.47 -9.63
C GLU A 11 6.20 7.87 -8.66
N GLN A 12 5.59 6.94 -7.93
CA GLN A 12 4.48 7.24 -7.04
C GLN A 12 4.93 7.67 -5.65
N TYR A 13 5.90 7.00 -5.03
CA TYR A 13 6.26 7.19 -3.62
C TYR A 13 7.68 7.73 -3.43
N GLY A 14 8.45 7.87 -4.52
CA GLY A 14 9.83 8.34 -4.47
C GLY A 14 10.83 7.32 -3.93
N TYR A 15 10.38 6.09 -3.68
CA TYR A 15 11.21 5.03 -3.12
C TYR A 15 10.72 3.66 -3.57
N ALA A 16 11.66 2.76 -3.87
CA ALA A 16 11.41 1.34 -4.09
C ALA A 16 12.35 0.53 -3.19
N PRO A 17 11.83 -0.38 -2.34
CA PRO A 17 12.69 -1.22 -1.52
C PRO A 17 13.47 -2.20 -2.37
N ASP A 18 14.64 -2.59 -1.86
CA ASP A 18 15.46 -3.61 -2.50
C ASP A 18 14.90 -5.01 -2.25
N LEU A 19 13.89 -5.35 -3.05
CA LEU A 19 13.19 -6.62 -3.08
C LEU A 19 13.04 -7.09 -4.54
N ILE A 20 12.77 -8.38 -4.68
CA ILE A 20 12.34 -8.97 -5.94
C ILE A 20 10.82 -8.88 -6.00
N PHE A 21 10.29 -8.34 -7.10
CA PHE A 21 8.86 -8.26 -7.34
C PHE A 21 8.42 -9.20 -8.45
N GLU A 22 7.37 -9.95 -8.17
CA GLU A 22 6.71 -10.86 -9.11
C GLU A 22 5.26 -10.43 -9.32
N VAL A 23 4.81 -10.41 -10.58
CA VAL A 23 3.42 -10.07 -10.92
C VAL A 23 2.71 -11.36 -11.31
N LYS A 24 1.61 -11.67 -10.62
CA LYS A 24 0.81 -12.88 -10.85
C LYS A 24 -0.66 -12.56 -11.13
N GLY A 25 -1.30 -13.44 -11.91
CA GLY A 25 -2.75 -13.44 -12.16
C GLY A 25 -3.32 -12.06 -12.51
N SER A 26 -4.34 -11.62 -11.77
CA SER A 26 -5.02 -10.32 -11.91
C SER A 26 -4.15 -9.13 -11.43
N ARG A 27 -2.93 -9.03 -11.96
CA ARG A 27 -1.96 -7.95 -11.70
C ARG A 27 -1.57 -7.80 -10.22
N ARG A 28 -1.64 -8.89 -9.46
CA ARG A 28 -1.20 -8.94 -8.06
C ARG A 28 0.32 -8.92 -8.03
N VAL A 29 0.90 -8.14 -7.14
CA VAL A 29 2.34 -8.01 -6.97
C VAL A 29 2.72 -8.67 -5.65
N TYR A 30 3.68 -9.58 -5.71
CA TYR A 30 4.30 -10.21 -4.56
C TYR A 30 5.74 -9.74 -4.45
N ALA A 31 6.22 -9.56 -3.22
CA ALA A 31 7.59 -9.13 -2.94
C ALA A 31 8.30 -10.14 -2.04
N TYR A 32 9.54 -10.47 -2.38
CA TYR A 32 10.35 -11.40 -1.60
C TYR A 32 11.85 -11.09 -1.69
N LYS A 33 12.62 -11.71 -0.80
CA LYS A 33 14.06 -11.91 -0.95
C LYS A 33 14.33 -13.40 -1.18
N PRO A 34 15.36 -13.76 -1.97
CA PRO A 34 15.81 -15.14 -2.04
C PRO A 34 16.18 -15.64 -0.65
N CYS A 35 15.79 -16.88 -0.34
CA CYS A 35 16.26 -17.60 0.83
C CYS A 35 16.46 -19.07 0.44
N GLU A 36 17.35 -19.76 1.14
CA GLU A 36 17.66 -21.18 0.87
C GLU A 36 16.46 -22.10 1.18
N PHE A 37 15.53 -21.62 2.01
CA PHE A 37 14.29 -22.30 2.30
C PHE A 37 13.33 -22.22 1.10
N ASP A 38 13.23 -23.31 0.35
CA ASP A 38 12.22 -23.51 -0.68
C ASP A 38 11.11 -24.41 -0.11
N PRO A 39 10.01 -23.83 0.43
CA PRO A 39 8.90 -24.65 0.89
C PRO A 39 8.35 -25.42 -0.32
N LYS A 40 8.40 -26.76 -0.27
CA LYS A 40 7.90 -27.66 -1.33
C LYS A 40 6.38 -27.57 -1.57
N THR A 41 5.70 -26.59 -0.98
CA THR A 41 4.25 -26.39 -1.03
C THR A 41 3.88 -25.25 -1.97
N HIS A 42 2.65 -25.30 -2.49
CA HIS A 42 2.05 -24.33 -3.43
C HIS A 42 1.77 -22.95 -2.76
N THR A 43 2.67 -22.44 -1.94
CA THR A 43 2.56 -21.12 -1.34
C THR A 43 3.13 -20.06 -2.29
N ASP A 44 2.44 -18.93 -2.42
CA ASP A 44 3.01 -17.78 -3.10
C ASP A 44 4.32 -17.35 -2.41
N LYS A 45 5.36 -17.10 -3.20
CA LYS A 45 6.67 -16.68 -2.66
C LYS A 45 6.56 -15.26 -2.10
N GLY A 46 6.82 -15.13 -0.81
CA GLY A 46 6.88 -13.85 -0.10
C GLY A 46 5.53 -13.27 0.28
N VAL A 47 5.47 -11.94 0.30
CA VAL A 47 4.32 -11.17 0.83
C VAL A 47 3.54 -10.57 -0.32
N TYR A 48 2.20 -10.61 -0.22
CA TYR A 48 1.32 -9.87 -1.12
C TYR A 48 1.51 -8.36 -0.91
N PHE A 49 2.22 -7.74 -1.84
CA PHE A 49 2.75 -6.38 -1.73
C PHE A 49 1.75 -5.32 -2.21
N GLY A 50 0.94 -5.65 -3.21
CA GLY A 50 0.01 -4.71 -3.80
C GLY A 50 -0.60 -5.22 -5.09
N LYS A 51 -1.32 -4.34 -5.78
CA LYS A 51 -1.91 -4.63 -7.08
C LYS A 51 -1.62 -3.49 -8.05
N ILE A 52 -1.25 -3.82 -9.28
CA ILE A 52 -1.17 -2.84 -10.36
C ILE A 52 -2.58 -2.56 -10.85
N GLU A 53 -3.01 -1.33 -10.62
CA GLU A 53 -4.26 -0.75 -11.10
C GLU A 53 -3.99 -0.06 -12.45
N SER A 54 -5.04 0.49 -13.09
CA SER A 54 -4.88 1.15 -14.40
C SER A 54 -4.02 2.40 -14.36
N ASP A 55 -3.95 3.07 -13.21
CA ASP A 55 -3.31 4.38 -13.02
C ASP A 55 -2.23 4.38 -11.93
N GLY A 56 -1.64 3.21 -11.65
CA GLY A 56 -0.54 3.08 -10.70
C GLY A 56 -0.58 1.78 -9.92
N ILE A 57 0.23 1.71 -8.85
CA ILE A 57 0.25 0.60 -7.91
C ILE A 57 -0.45 1.00 -6.61
N ARG A 58 -1.42 0.17 -6.22
CA ARG A 58 -2.08 0.22 -4.91
C ARG A 58 -1.38 -0.76 -3.98
N LEU A 59 -0.82 -0.26 -2.88
CA LEU A 59 -0.15 -1.11 -1.88
C LEU A 59 -1.16 -1.79 -0.95
N THR A 60 -0.80 -2.97 -0.44
CA THR A 60 -1.44 -3.54 0.76
C THR A 60 -0.97 -2.79 2.01
N ILE A 61 -1.50 -3.15 3.18
CA ILE A 61 -0.97 -2.65 4.46
C ILE A 61 0.51 -3.05 4.60
N GLU A 62 0.84 -4.31 4.32
CA GLU A 62 2.20 -4.84 4.39
C GLU A 62 3.12 -4.15 3.37
N GLY A 63 2.65 -3.94 2.13
CA GLY A 63 3.38 -3.18 1.12
C GLY A 63 3.62 -1.73 1.55
N SER A 64 2.65 -1.11 2.20
CA SER A 64 2.81 0.26 2.73
C SER A 64 3.84 0.34 3.84
N PHE A 65 3.97 -0.68 4.70
CA PHE A 65 5.05 -0.76 5.70
C PHE A 65 6.43 -0.94 5.06
N LEU A 66 6.54 -1.61 3.92
CA LEU A 66 7.82 -1.82 3.23
C LEU A 66 8.28 -0.58 2.44
N VAL A 67 7.36 0.29 2.04
CA VAL A 67 7.64 1.50 1.24
C VAL A 67 7.64 2.77 2.10
N GLY A 68 6.62 2.93 2.93
CA GLY A 68 6.30 4.15 3.69
C GLY A 68 7.45 4.74 4.51
N PRO A 69 8.26 3.95 5.24
CA PRO A 69 9.39 4.48 6.03
C PRO A 69 10.42 5.30 5.26
N LYS A 70 10.54 5.09 3.96
CA LYS A 70 11.50 5.79 3.09
C LYS A 70 10.82 6.51 1.93
N ALA A 71 9.49 6.54 1.88
CA ALA A 71 8.75 7.26 0.86
C ALA A 71 8.96 8.77 1.04
N THR A 72 9.20 9.47 -0.05
CA THR A 72 9.46 10.92 -0.06
C THR A 72 8.28 11.73 -0.57
N LYS A 73 7.23 11.07 -1.07
CA LYS A 73 6.00 11.70 -1.56
C LYS A 73 4.82 10.75 -1.45
N ASN A 74 3.61 11.28 -1.61
CA ASN A 74 2.35 10.54 -1.56
C ASN A 74 2.16 9.74 -0.26
N VAL A 75 2.57 10.33 0.86
CA VAL A 75 2.28 9.87 2.21
C VAL A 75 1.44 10.94 2.90
N VAL A 76 0.32 10.54 3.47
CA VAL A 76 -0.58 11.42 4.22
C VAL A 76 -0.57 10.97 5.67
N GLU A 77 -0.10 11.86 6.56
CA GLU A 77 -0.17 11.65 7.99
C GLU A 77 -1.50 12.15 8.54
N VAL A 78 -2.15 11.31 9.36
CA VAL A 78 -3.48 11.57 9.91
C VAL A 78 -3.47 11.45 11.43
N GLY A 79 -4.47 12.07 12.08
CA GLY A 79 -4.69 11.93 13.51
C GLY A 79 -5.33 10.60 13.89
N GLU A 80 -5.45 10.36 15.20
CA GLU A 80 -6.04 9.12 15.72
C GLU A 80 -7.50 8.95 15.28
N LYS A 81 -8.28 10.04 15.24
CA LYS A 81 -9.69 9.99 14.85
C LYS A 81 -9.84 9.53 13.40
N GLU A 82 -9.09 10.13 12.49
CA GLU A 82 -9.06 9.76 11.07
C GLU A 82 -8.50 8.34 10.88
N ALA A 83 -7.46 7.95 11.63
CA ALA A 83 -6.92 6.60 11.59
C ALA A 83 -7.98 5.55 11.99
N LYS A 84 -8.78 5.81 13.03
CA LYS A 84 -9.88 4.94 13.46
C LYS A 84 -10.96 4.83 12.39
N LEU A 85 -11.40 5.96 11.82
CA LEU A 85 -12.36 5.99 10.71
C LEU A 85 -11.85 5.22 9.48
N TRP A 86 -10.59 5.43 9.13
CA TRP A 86 -9.94 4.71 8.04
C TRP A 86 -9.94 3.21 8.29
N LEU A 87 -9.54 2.77 9.48
CA LEU A 87 -9.50 1.36 9.85
C LEU A 87 -10.90 0.75 9.98
N SER A 88 -11.96 1.52 10.23
CA SER A 88 -13.34 1.03 10.16
C SER A 88 -13.87 0.91 8.72
N GLY A 89 -13.12 1.38 7.73
CA GLY A 89 -13.46 1.28 6.32
C GLY A 89 -14.12 2.52 5.74
N GLU A 90 -14.09 3.65 6.46
CA GLU A 90 -14.65 4.92 6.00
C GLU A 90 -13.68 5.67 5.08
N ASP A 91 -14.25 6.40 4.12
CA ASP A 91 -13.51 7.35 3.30
C ASP A 91 -13.14 8.58 4.15
N LEU A 92 -11.98 9.19 3.88
CA LEU A 92 -11.55 10.39 4.59
C LEU A 92 -11.72 11.64 3.72
N LYS A 93 -12.28 12.69 4.29
CA LYS A 93 -12.25 14.03 3.67
C LYS A 93 -10.91 14.68 3.97
N VAL A 94 -10.25 15.22 2.96
CA VAL A 94 -8.97 15.90 3.10
C VAL A 94 -9.02 17.28 2.44
N SER A 95 -8.44 18.27 3.11
CA SER A 95 -8.33 19.65 2.60
C SER A 95 -7.17 19.83 1.62
N THR A 96 -6.25 18.86 1.57
CA THR A 96 -5.05 18.91 0.74
C THR A 96 -5.32 18.51 -0.70
N GLU A 97 -4.60 19.12 -1.65
CA GLU A 97 -4.65 18.78 -3.09
C GLU A 97 -3.98 17.43 -3.46
N VAL A 98 -3.93 16.48 -2.53
CA VAL A 98 -3.33 15.17 -2.76
C VAL A 98 -4.17 14.40 -3.78
N ARG A 99 -3.50 13.76 -4.75
CA ARG A 99 -4.13 13.00 -5.83
C ARG A 99 -3.44 11.66 -6.04
N GLY A 100 -4.20 10.69 -6.53
CA GLY A 100 -3.69 9.36 -6.90
C GLY A 100 -3.56 8.42 -5.71
N TRP A 101 -2.72 7.40 -5.86
CA TRP A 101 -2.49 6.40 -4.82
C TRP A 101 -1.55 6.94 -3.76
N ILE A 102 -2.01 6.94 -2.51
CA ILE A 102 -1.26 7.46 -1.37
C ILE A 102 -1.19 6.46 -0.23
N ILE A 103 -0.14 6.55 0.57
CA ILE A 103 0.02 5.79 1.81
C ILE A 103 -0.57 6.61 2.96
N LEU A 104 -1.40 5.99 3.81
CA LEU A 104 -1.85 6.62 5.05
C LEU A 104 -0.93 6.21 6.19
N LYS A 105 -0.59 7.18 7.03
CA LYS A 105 0.29 7.00 8.17
C LYS A 105 -0.35 7.61 9.42
N TRP A 106 -0.21 6.93 10.55
CA TRP A 106 -0.53 7.48 11.87
C TRP A 106 0.60 7.12 12.83
N GLY A 107 1.40 8.13 13.25
CA GLY A 107 2.57 7.89 14.09
C GLY A 107 3.57 6.94 13.42
N LEU A 108 3.82 5.78 14.01
CA LEU A 108 4.73 4.76 13.45
C LEU A 108 4.02 3.72 12.56
N TYR A 109 2.70 3.83 12.40
CA TYR A 109 1.87 2.84 11.71
C TYR A 109 1.56 3.28 10.28
N TYR A 110 1.76 2.38 9.32
CA TYR A 110 1.34 2.55 7.93
C TYR A 110 0.02 1.80 7.72
N LEU A 111 -1.05 2.54 7.47
CA LEU A 111 -2.43 2.05 7.50
C LEU A 111 -2.89 1.49 6.15
N GLY A 112 -1.94 1.24 5.24
CA GLY A 112 -2.22 0.84 3.86
C GLY A 112 -2.31 2.00 2.90
N CYS A 113 -3.00 1.76 1.79
CA CYS A 113 -3.07 2.67 0.66
C CYS A 113 -4.51 3.11 0.41
N GLY A 114 -4.68 4.36 0.00
CA GLY A 114 -5.96 4.94 -0.42
C GLY A 114 -5.85 5.61 -1.78
N LYS A 115 -6.99 5.90 -2.41
CA LYS A 115 -7.02 6.67 -3.65
C LYS A 115 -7.57 8.07 -3.38
N ALA A 116 -6.72 9.08 -3.45
CA ALA A 116 -7.08 10.47 -3.27
C ALA A 116 -7.61 11.07 -4.59
N LYS A 117 -8.81 11.64 -4.53
CA LYS A 117 -9.43 12.36 -5.65
C LYS A 117 -10.50 13.32 -5.10
N ASP A 118 -10.55 14.54 -5.63
CA ASP A 118 -11.59 15.54 -5.36
C ASP A 118 -11.83 15.80 -3.85
N GLY A 119 -10.76 15.94 -3.08
CA GLY A 119 -10.83 16.21 -1.63
C GLY A 119 -11.24 14.99 -0.77
N VAL A 120 -11.27 13.79 -1.35
CA VAL A 120 -11.61 12.55 -0.65
C VAL A 120 -10.52 11.51 -0.88
N ILE A 121 -10.13 10.81 0.18
CA ILE A 121 -9.34 9.59 0.09
C ILE A 121 -10.28 8.40 0.23
N LYS A 122 -10.44 7.68 -0.88
CA LYS A 122 -11.23 6.46 -0.93
C LYS A 122 -10.54 5.32 -0.18
N ASN A 123 -11.31 4.63 0.64
CA ASN A 123 -10.87 3.54 1.50
C ASN A 123 -10.61 2.23 0.74
N TYR A 124 -9.48 1.60 1.05
CA TYR A 124 -9.09 0.28 0.54
C TYR A 124 -8.64 -0.69 1.64
N VAL A 125 -8.99 -0.44 2.91
CA VAL A 125 -8.83 -1.41 3.98
C VAL A 125 -9.70 -2.63 3.68
N PRO A 126 -9.12 -3.85 3.62
CA PRO A 126 -9.87 -5.08 3.37
C PRO A 126 -11.00 -5.24 4.39
N LYS A 127 -12.17 -5.71 3.94
CA LYS A 127 -13.39 -5.77 4.79
C LYS A 127 -13.16 -6.61 6.03
N GLU A 128 -12.44 -7.71 5.88
CA GLU A 128 -12.05 -8.67 6.90
C GLU A 128 -11.06 -8.10 7.94
N ARG A 129 -10.44 -6.96 7.66
CA ARG A 129 -9.51 -6.25 8.56
C ARG A 129 -10.10 -4.99 9.17
N ARG A 130 -11.37 -4.67 8.88
CA ARG A 130 -12.00 -3.47 9.40
C ARG A 130 -12.34 -3.62 10.87
N ILE A 131 -12.14 -2.56 11.64
CA ILE A 131 -12.50 -2.50 13.05
C ILE A 131 -13.90 -1.93 13.23
N THR A 132 -14.62 -2.40 14.25
CA THR A 132 -15.86 -1.77 14.69
C THR A 132 -15.54 -0.66 15.67
N LEU A 133 -15.99 0.55 15.38
CA LEU A 133 -15.93 1.65 16.34
C LEU A 133 -17.03 1.44 17.38
N LYS A 134 -16.67 1.53 18.66
CA LYS A 134 -17.62 1.52 19.78
C LYS A 134 -17.89 2.94 20.23
#